data_AF-A0A3D5RRX8-F1
#
_entry.id   AF-A0A3D5RRX8-F1
#
_cell.length_a   1.000
_cell.length_b   1.000
_cell.length_c   1.000
_cell.angle_alpha   90.00
_cell.angle_beta   90.00
_cell.angle_gamma   90.00
#
_symmetry.space_group_name_H-M   'P 1'
#
loop_
_entity.id
_entity.type
_entity.pdbx_description
1 polymer ?
#
loop_
_entity_poly.entity_id
_entity_poly.type
_entity_poly.pdbx_seq_one_letter_code
_entity_poly.pdbx_strand_id
1 'polypeptide(L)'
;MFMWAGNAIAGQVAVGEISPMLLTALRWVGVGVLIFIFARRRIVNEWPALRTRLPLLLALGALGFSTFNALFYIAAHSTVAINIGIINGALPVFVMLGTYIFYRTQVTGAQLIGVVVTLIGIAVVAARGDIALISDVRFNPGDVLMTFACLLYAAYTVALRERPAASGLAIFSIMTVGALATSIPLAIIEILMGDMIWPSPTGWAVALYVAIFPSLLSQLFFLRSVELIGPNRAGLFINLVPIITAAFGVILLNEDFHGYHVAALFLVLSGIWLAERKYIPLK
;
A
#
# COMPACT_ATOMS: atom_id res chain seq x y z
N MET A 1 8.86 0.23 -8.37
CA MET A 1 8.14 -1.06 -8.45
C MET A 1 8.86 -2.16 -7.69
N PHE A 2 10.08 -2.55 -8.07
CA PHE A 2 10.88 -3.55 -7.31
C PHE A 2 10.97 -3.28 -5.80
N MET A 3 11.22 -2.03 -5.39
CA MET A 3 11.28 -1.68 -3.96
C MET A 3 9.94 -1.91 -3.24
N TRP A 4 8.82 -1.53 -3.87
CA TRP A 4 7.48 -1.78 -3.30
C TRP A 4 7.12 -3.26 -3.28
N ALA A 5 7.51 -4.03 -4.29
CA ALA A 5 7.34 -5.47 -4.29
C ALA A 5 8.18 -6.13 -3.18
N GLY A 6 9.43 -5.69 -3.02
CA GLY A 6 10.32 -6.11 -1.94
C GLY A 6 9.79 -5.79 -0.54
N ASN A 7 8.86 -4.84 -0.39
CA ASN A 7 8.21 -4.58 0.89
C ASN A 7 7.41 -5.78 1.40
N ALA A 8 6.71 -6.50 0.53
CA ALA A 8 5.96 -7.68 0.93
C ALA A 8 6.89 -8.79 1.43
N ILE A 9 8.03 -8.95 0.75
CA ILE A 9 9.08 -9.90 1.15
C ILE A 9 9.69 -9.51 2.49
N ALA A 10 10.03 -8.23 2.66
CA ALA A 10 10.54 -7.72 3.93
C ALA A 10 9.52 -7.90 5.06
N GLY A 11 8.23 -7.76 4.77
CA GLY A 11 7.14 -8.06 5.71
C GLY A 11 7.11 -9.52 6.14
N GLN A 12 7.30 -10.47 5.22
CA GLN A 12 7.40 -11.90 5.56
C GLN A 12 8.66 -12.19 6.38
N VAL A 13 9.82 -11.64 5.99
CA VAL A 13 11.08 -11.81 6.73
C VAL A 13 11.03 -11.18 8.12
N ALA A 14 10.19 -10.17 8.34
CA ALA A 14 9.98 -9.55 9.65
C ALA A 14 9.25 -10.47 10.65
N VAL A 15 8.48 -11.45 10.17
CA VAL A 15 7.62 -12.28 11.02
C VAL A 15 8.48 -13.03 12.03
N GLY A 16 8.25 -12.77 13.32
CA GLY A 16 9.02 -13.35 14.42
C GLY A 16 10.35 -12.65 14.73
N GLU A 17 10.80 -11.74 13.88
CA GLU A 17 12.05 -10.99 14.05
C GLU A 17 11.83 -9.59 14.65
N ILE A 18 10.65 -9.00 14.44
CA ILE A 18 10.23 -7.70 14.97
C ILE A 18 8.69 -7.63 14.94
N SER A 19 8.08 -7.03 15.96
CA SER A 19 6.63 -6.89 16.01
C SER A 19 6.11 -5.83 15.00
N PRO A 20 4.90 -6.01 14.44
CA PRO A 20 4.44 -5.22 13.31
C PRO A 20 4.22 -3.73 13.62
N MET A 21 3.77 -3.36 14.83
CA MET A 21 3.60 -1.95 15.19
C MET A 21 4.96 -1.30 15.43
N LEU A 22 5.89 -2.00 16.08
CA LEU A 22 7.27 -1.54 16.24
C LEU A 22 7.98 -1.35 14.89
N LEU A 23 7.83 -2.29 13.94
CA LEU A 23 8.37 -2.14 12.59
C LEU A 23 7.81 -0.91 11.88
N THR A 24 6.49 -0.68 12.03
CA THR A 24 5.83 0.51 11.47
C THR A 24 6.37 1.80 12.10
N ALA A 25 6.58 1.82 13.41
CA ALA A 25 7.16 2.96 14.12
C ALA A 25 8.60 3.22 13.68
N LEU A 26 9.48 2.21 13.68
CA LEU A 26 10.87 2.36 13.26
C LEU A 26 10.99 2.81 11.80
N ARG A 27 10.13 2.28 10.91
CA ARG A 27 10.02 2.75 9.52
C ARG A 27 9.80 4.26 9.46
N TRP A 28 8.77 4.76 10.14
CA TRP A 28 8.39 6.17 10.04
C TRP A 28 9.35 7.09 10.80
N VAL A 29 10.01 6.60 11.86
CA VAL A 29 11.16 7.27 12.50
C VAL A 29 12.31 7.42 11.52
N GLY A 30 12.69 6.35 10.84
CA GLY A 30 13.74 6.39 9.81
C GLY A 30 13.42 7.37 8.69
N VAL A 31 12.21 7.29 8.12
CA VAL A 31 11.77 8.22 7.06
C VAL A 31 11.71 9.66 7.58
N GLY A 32 11.20 9.89 8.78
CA GLY A 32 11.11 11.22 9.40
C GLY A 32 12.47 11.87 9.60
N VAL A 33 13.46 11.11 10.08
CA VAL A 33 14.86 11.58 10.21
C VAL A 33 15.42 11.97 8.85
N LEU A 34 15.26 11.12 7.83
CA LEU A 34 15.76 11.39 6.48
C LEU A 34 15.07 12.61 5.85
N ILE A 35 13.75 12.73 5.97
CA ILE A 35 12.99 13.90 5.50
C ILE A 35 13.44 15.17 6.22
N PHE A 36 13.66 15.11 7.53
CA PHE A 36 14.16 16.25 8.29
C PHE A 36 15.54 16.71 7.79
N ILE A 37 16.43 15.77 7.44
CA ILE A 37 17.76 16.10 6.89
C ILE A 37 17.65 16.72 5.49
N PHE A 38 16.91 16.08 4.58
CA PHE A 38 16.93 16.43 3.15
C PHE A 38 15.87 17.44 2.72
N ALA A 39 14.71 17.49 3.37
CA ALA A 39 13.56 18.28 2.93
C ALA A 39 13.23 19.48 3.83
N ARG A 40 13.94 19.71 4.94
CA ARG A 40 13.63 20.83 5.88
C ARG A 40 13.47 22.18 5.21
N ARG A 41 14.38 22.54 4.29
CA ARG A 41 14.35 23.83 3.59
C ARG A 41 13.07 23.96 2.75
N ARG A 42 12.67 22.87 2.10
CA ARG A 42 11.46 22.82 1.27
C ARG A 42 10.21 22.96 2.13
N ILE A 43 10.16 22.26 3.27
CA ILE A 43 9.04 22.33 4.22
C ILE A 43 8.87 23.75 4.74
N VAL A 44 9.96 24.41 5.17
CA VAL A 44 9.90 25.81 5.66
C VAL A 44 9.40 26.75 4.59
N ASN A 45 9.90 26.64 3.35
CA ASN A 45 9.50 27.50 2.25
C ASN A 45 8.03 27.32 1.83
N GLU A 46 7.52 26.08 1.86
CA GLU A 46 6.14 25.76 1.47
C GLU A 46 5.16 25.70 2.66
N TRP A 47 5.63 25.99 3.88
CA TRP A 47 4.82 25.96 5.11
C TRP A 47 3.52 26.78 5.04
N PRO A 48 3.50 28.01 4.46
CA PRO A 48 2.27 28.78 4.34
C PRO A 48 1.17 28.06 3.55
N ALA A 49 1.52 27.25 2.56
CA ALA A 49 0.57 26.45 1.80
C ALA A 49 0.17 25.18 2.58
N LEU A 50 1.14 24.49 3.18
CA LEU A 50 0.90 23.24 3.94
C LEU A 50 -0.03 23.45 5.13
N ARG A 51 0.12 24.56 5.87
CA ARG A 51 -0.68 24.83 7.07
C ARG A 51 -2.18 24.97 6.78
N THR A 52 -2.57 25.32 5.55
CA THR A 52 -3.98 25.51 5.16
C THR A 52 -4.81 24.24 5.27
N ARG A 53 -4.18 23.07 5.12
CA ARG A 53 -4.80 21.75 5.18
C ARG A 53 -4.06 20.81 6.13
N LEU A 54 -3.44 21.36 7.18
CA LEU A 54 -2.60 20.58 8.09
C LEU A 54 -3.33 19.39 8.75
N PRO A 55 -4.55 19.55 9.29
CA PRO A 55 -5.27 18.41 9.89
C PRO A 55 -5.56 17.31 8.86
N LEU A 56 -5.91 17.69 7.63
CA LEU A 56 -6.09 16.75 6.53
C LEU A 56 -4.80 16.00 6.24
N LEU A 57 -3.68 16.70 6.02
CA LEU A 57 -2.40 16.05 5.71
C LEU A 57 -1.92 15.11 6.82
N LEU A 58 -2.11 15.49 8.09
CA LEU A 58 -1.79 14.62 9.23
C LEU A 58 -2.70 13.39 9.26
N ALA A 59 -4.01 13.54 9.04
CA ALA A 59 -4.94 12.42 8.96
C ALA A 59 -4.66 11.48 7.77
N LEU A 60 -4.29 12.03 6.61
CA LEU A 60 -3.88 11.25 5.44
C LEU A 60 -2.60 10.44 5.72
N GLY A 61 -1.64 11.03 6.44
CA GLY A 61 -0.46 10.33 6.93
C GLY A 61 -0.77 9.26 7.98
N ALA A 62 -1.68 9.54 8.90
CA ALA A 62 -2.12 8.53 9.86
C ALA A 62 -2.71 7.30 9.15
N LEU A 63 -3.70 7.52 8.29
CA LEU A 63 -4.46 6.45 7.65
C LEU A 63 -3.70 5.75 6.52
N GLY A 64 -3.22 6.53 5.53
CA GLY A 64 -2.63 5.99 4.31
C GLY A 64 -1.22 5.46 4.49
N PHE A 65 -0.51 5.89 5.54
CA PHE A 65 0.88 5.53 5.79
C PHE A 65 1.02 4.65 7.04
N SER A 66 0.68 5.15 8.23
CA SER A 66 0.88 4.36 9.46
C SER A 66 -0.10 3.18 9.54
N THR A 67 -1.41 3.45 9.53
CA THR A 67 -2.44 2.39 9.67
C THR A 67 -2.39 1.39 8.53
N PHE A 68 -2.21 1.85 7.29
CA PHE A 68 -2.00 0.95 6.15
C PHE A 68 -0.83 -0.02 6.39
N ASN A 69 0.35 0.49 6.78
CA ASN A 69 1.51 -0.35 6.97
C ASN A 69 1.41 -1.26 8.20
N ALA A 70 0.77 -0.78 9.26
CA ALA A 70 0.45 -1.58 10.44
C ALA A 70 -0.38 -2.82 10.04
N LEU A 71 -1.48 -2.62 9.31
CA LEU A 71 -2.34 -3.71 8.83
C LEU A 71 -1.63 -4.60 7.81
N PHE A 72 -0.83 -4.02 6.92
CA PHE A 72 0.00 -4.75 5.96
C PHE A 72 0.95 -5.73 6.67
N TYR A 73 1.64 -5.27 7.72
CA TYR A 73 2.57 -6.12 8.44
C TYR A 73 1.87 -7.14 9.32
N ILE A 74 0.75 -6.79 9.98
CA ILE A 74 -0.08 -7.78 10.68
C ILE A 74 -0.57 -8.86 9.70
N ALA A 75 -0.99 -8.48 8.48
CA ALA A 75 -1.43 -9.43 7.47
C ALA A 75 -0.33 -10.43 7.10
N ALA A 76 0.93 -9.99 7.05
CA ALA A 76 2.08 -10.86 6.77
C ALA A 76 2.26 -12.01 7.77
N HIS A 77 1.73 -11.90 9.00
CA HIS A 77 1.76 -13.01 9.96
C HIS A 77 0.76 -14.14 9.67
N SER A 78 -0.22 -13.91 8.79
CA SER A 78 -1.31 -14.86 8.52
C SER A 78 -1.51 -15.15 7.04
N THR A 79 -0.85 -14.42 6.14
CA THR A 79 -0.85 -14.69 4.70
C THR A 79 0.55 -14.59 4.11
N VAL A 80 0.71 -15.08 2.88
CA VAL A 80 1.98 -15.14 2.14
C VAL A 80 2.21 -13.87 1.31
N ALA A 81 3.46 -13.58 0.95
CA ALA A 81 3.81 -12.40 0.15
C ALA A 81 3.10 -12.38 -1.20
N ILE A 82 2.97 -13.52 -1.88
CA ILE A 82 2.22 -13.63 -3.15
C ILE A 82 0.81 -13.05 -2.99
N ASN A 83 0.06 -13.45 -1.95
CA ASN A 83 -1.30 -12.99 -1.70
C ASN A 83 -1.35 -11.49 -1.41
N ILE A 84 -0.44 -10.99 -0.55
CA ILE A 84 -0.29 -9.57 -0.27
C ILE A 84 -0.07 -8.79 -1.57
N GLY A 85 0.81 -9.28 -2.43
CA GLY A 85 1.09 -8.69 -3.74
C GLY A 85 -0.15 -8.59 -4.62
N ILE A 86 -0.86 -9.71 -4.80
CA ILE A 86 -2.05 -9.78 -5.66
C ILE A 86 -3.16 -8.86 -5.14
N ILE A 87 -3.45 -8.89 -3.84
CA ILE A 87 -4.48 -8.04 -3.22
C ILE A 87 -4.09 -6.56 -3.36
N ASN A 88 -2.83 -6.23 -3.12
CA ASN A 88 -2.32 -4.86 -3.29
C ASN A 88 -2.41 -4.38 -4.75
N GLY A 89 -2.29 -5.30 -5.71
CA GLY A 89 -2.49 -5.02 -7.13
C GLY A 89 -3.86 -4.39 -7.43
N ALA A 90 -4.89 -4.70 -6.64
CA ALA A 90 -6.24 -4.18 -6.83
C ALA A 90 -6.45 -2.74 -6.31
N LEU A 91 -5.44 -2.08 -5.74
CA LEU A 91 -5.53 -0.69 -5.29
C LEU A 91 -6.16 0.28 -6.30
N PRO A 92 -5.82 0.27 -7.61
CA PRO A 92 -6.41 1.19 -8.58
C PRO A 92 -7.94 1.07 -8.67
N VAL A 93 -8.47 -0.15 -8.51
CA VAL A 93 -9.91 -0.42 -8.53
C VAL A 93 -10.59 0.15 -7.28
N PHE A 94 -10.00 -0.03 -6.10
CA PHE A 94 -10.54 0.58 -4.88
C PHE A 94 -10.50 2.11 -4.93
N VAL A 95 -9.43 2.69 -5.48
CA VAL A 95 -9.35 4.14 -5.70
C VAL A 95 -10.44 4.61 -6.64
N MET A 96 -10.67 3.92 -7.75
CA MET A 96 -11.74 4.24 -8.69
C MET A 96 -13.11 4.22 -8.02
N LEU A 97 -13.43 3.15 -7.29
CA LEU A 97 -14.68 3.04 -6.54
C LEU A 97 -14.84 4.18 -5.53
N GLY A 98 -13.79 4.50 -4.78
CA GLY A 98 -13.81 5.63 -3.85
C GLY A 98 -14.04 6.96 -4.57
N THR A 99 -13.39 7.22 -5.71
CA THR A 99 -13.64 8.44 -6.49
C THR A 99 -15.07 8.51 -7.02
N TYR A 100 -15.66 7.38 -7.44
CA TYR A 100 -17.05 7.31 -7.85
C TYR A 100 -18.00 7.65 -6.70
N ILE A 101 -17.81 7.05 -5.53
CA ILE A 101 -18.68 7.24 -4.37
C ILE A 101 -18.62 8.68 -3.85
N PHE A 102 -17.42 9.24 -3.68
CA PHE A 102 -17.24 10.56 -3.05
C PHE A 102 -17.38 11.74 -4.03
N TYR A 103 -16.97 11.56 -5.30
CA TYR A 103 -16.94 12.64 -6.28
C TYR A 103 -17.91 12.43 -7.45
N ARG A 104 -18.68 11.34 -7.47
CA ARG A 104 -19.64 11.00 -8.54
C ARG A 104 -19.03 11.09 -9.94
N THR A 105 -17.76 10.68 -10.05
CA THR A 105 -17.08 10.61 -11.34
C THR A 105 -17.80 9.64 -12.27
N GLN A 106 -17.92 9.94 -13.56
CA GLN A 106 -18.59 9.02 -14.47
C GLN A 106 -17.77 7.73 -14.63
N VAL A 107 -18.43 6.58 -14.47
CA VAL A 107 -17.85 5.24 -14.62
C VAL A 107 -18.50 4.55 -15.81
N THR A 108 -17.68 3.95 -16.68
CA THR A 108 -18.16 3.23 -17.87
C THR A 108 -18.56 1.79 -17.54
N GLY A 109 -19.33 1.14 -18.41
CA GLY A 109 -19.64 -0.29 -18.26
C GLY A 109 -18.38 -1.17 -18.24
N ALA A 110 -17.38 -0.84 -19.06
CA ALA A 110 -16.09 -1.54 -19.06
C ALA A 110 -15.37 -1.41 -17.72
N GLN A 111 -15.46 -0.25 -17.08
CA GLN A 111 -14.89 -0.01 -15.76
C GLN A 111 -15.59 -0.82 -14.68
N LEU A 112 -16.93 -0.89 -14.71
CA LEU A 112 -17.67 -1.72 -13.77
C LEU A 112 -17.34 -3.20 -13.92
N ILE A 113 -17.22 -3.69 -15.17
CA ILE A 113 -16.76 -5.06 -15.43
C ILE A 113 -15.34 -5.26 -14.88
N GLY A 114 -14.43 -4.31 -15.12
CA GLY A 114 -13.06 -4.38 -14.61
C GLY A 114 -12.99 -4.47 -13.09
N VAL A 115 -13.84 -3.70 -12.39
CA VAL A 115 -14.00 -3.79 -10.93
C VAL A 115 -14.43 -5.20 -10.53
N VAL A 116 -15.52 -5.71 -11.12
CA VAL A 116 -16.06 -7.04 -10.76
C VAL A 116 -15.03 -8.13 -11.01
N VAL A 117 -14.35 -8.11 -12.15
CA VAL A 117 -13.30 -9.08 -12.50
C VAL A 117 -12.14 -9.03 -11.48
N THR A 118 -11.74 -7.83 -11.05
CA THR A 118 -10.69 -7.66 -10.04
C THR A 118 -11.12 -8.21 -8.68
N LEU A 119 -12.36 -7.96 -8.26
CA LEU A 119 -12.91 -8.49 -7.01
C LEU A 119 -13.01 -10.02 -7.03
N ILE A 120 -13.37 -10.61 -8.17
CA ILE A 120 -13.33 -12.06 -8.35
C ILE A 120 -11.89 -12.58 -8.20
N GLY A 121 -10.92 -11.89 -8.80
CA GLY A 121 -9.50 -12.23 -8.65
C GLY A 121 -9.04 -12.26 -7.18
N ILE A 122 -9.41 -11.24 -6.38
CA ILE A 122 -9.14 -11.22 -4.93
C ILE A 122 -9.83 -12.38 -4.23
N ALA A 123 -11.10 -12.66 -4.54
CA ALA A 123 -11.85 -13.76 -3.94
C ALA A 123 -11.21 -15.13 -4.24
N VAL A 124 -10.67 -15.33 -5.46
CA VAL A 124 -9.95 -16.55 -5.84
C VAL A 124 -8.69 -16.75 -4.99
N VAL A 125 -7.93 -15.69 -4.71
CA VAL A 125 -6.78 -15.76 -3.78
C VAL A 125 -7.24 -16.13 -2.38
N ALA A 126 -8.25 -15.42 -1.87
CA ALA A 126 -8.73 -15.61 -0.50
C ALA A 126 -9.32 -17.02 -0.27
N ALA A 127 -9.92 -17.62 -1.31
CA ALA A 127 -10.46 -18.98 -1.29
C ALA A 127 -9.43 -20.07 -1.62
N ARG A 128 -8.16 -19.71 -1.88
CA ARG A 128 -7.10 -20.64 -2.33
C ARG A 128 -7.52 -21.50 -3.54
N GLY A 129 -8.38 -20.96 -4.39
CA GLY A 129 -8.91 -21.67 -5.57
C GLY A 129 -9.88 -22.83 -5.31
N ASP A 130 -10.26 -23.11 -4.06
CA ASP A 130 -11.21 -24.19 -3.76
C ASP A 130 -12.66 -23.65 -3.74
N ILE A 131 -13.37 -23.89 -4.84
CA ILE A 131 -14.78 -23.50 -5.04
C ILE A 131 -15.72 -24.39 -4.20
N ALA A 132 -15.29 -25.59 -3.79
CA ALA A 132 -16.09 -26.47 -2.93
C ALA A 132 -16.12 -26.00 -1.46
N LEU A 133 -15.20 -25.11 -1.08
CA LEU A 133 -15.18 -24.42 0.21
C LEU A 133 -16.12 -23.22 0.30
N ILE A 134 -16.90 -22.89 -0.75
CA ILE A 134 -17.84 -21.75 -0.74
C ILE A 134 -18.97 -21.91 0.30
N SER A 135 -19.30 -23.13 0.71
CA SER A 135 -20.25 -23.38 1.81
C SER A 135 -19.63 -23.29 3.21
N ASP A 136 -18.30 -23.31 3.33
CA ASP A 136 -17.53 -23.35 4.59
C ASP A 136 -16.33 -22.38 4.55
N VAL A 137 -16.50 -21.20 3.92
CA VAL A 137 -15.40 -20.28 3.60
C VAL A 137 -14.72 -19.80 4.88
N ARG A 138 -13.61 -20.44 5.24
CA ARG A 138 -12.65 -19.91 6.20
C ARG A 138 -11.74 -18.94 5.47
N PHE A 139 -12.21 -17.70 5.35
CA PHE A 139 -11.38 -16.61 4.82
C PHE A 139 -10.08 -16.53 5.61
N ASN A 140 -8.95 -16.41 4.90
CA ASN A 140 -7.69 -16.13 5.56
C ASN A 140 -7.76 -14.74 6.22
N PRO A 141 -7.62 -14.62 7.55
CA PRO A 141 -7.69 -13.33 8.22
C PRO A 141 -6.66 -12.32 7.69
N GLY A 142 -5.49 -12.78 7.24
CA GLY A 142 -4.47 -11.91 6.65
C GLY A 142 -4.91 -11.29 5.33
N ASP A 143 -5.58 -12.05 4.48
CA ASP A 143 -6.08 -11.55 3.18
C ASP A 143 -7.21 -10.53 3.37
N VAL A 144 -8.10 -10.78 4.35
CA VAL A 144 -9.15 -9.83 4.74
C VAL A 144 -8.53 -8.53 5.29
N LEU A 145 -7.54 -8.65 6.17
CA LEU A 145 -6.86 -7.51 6.77
C LEU A 145 -6.11 -6.69 5.72
N MET A 146 -5.44 -7.36 4.78
CA MET A 146 -4.75 -6.69 3.67
C MET A 146 -5.74 -5.99 2.74
N THR A 147 -6.90 -6.60 2.46
CA THR A 147 -7.97 -5.96 1.69
C THR A 147 -8.48 -4.69 2.38
N PHE A 148 -8.67 -4.74 3.71
CA PHE A 148 -9.04 -3.56 4.49
C PHE A 148 -7.94 -2.49 4.48
N ALA A 149 -6.66 -2.88 4.54
CA ALA A 149 -5.54 -1.97 4.37
C ALA A 149 -5.60 -1.26 3.00
N CYS A 150 -5.85 -2.01 1.92
CA CYS A 150 -6.01 -1.45 0.58
C CYS A 150 -7.18 -0.45 0.48
N LEU A 151 -8.31 -0.71 1.15
CA LEU A 151 -9.44 0.22 1.21
C LEU A 151 -9.06 1.53 1.93
N LEU A 152 -8.32 1.46 3.03
CA LEU A 152 -7.81 2.65 3.73
C LEU A 152 -6.83 3.44 2.85
N TYR A 153 -5.92 2.75 2.16
CA TYR A 153 -4.99 3.38 1.24
C TYR A 153 -5.72 4.05 0.05
N ALA A 154 -6.77 3.40 -0.45
CA ALA A 154 -7.61 3.97 -1.49
C ALA A 154 -8.34 5.22 -1.00
N ALA A 155 -8.93 5.19 0.21
CA ALA A 155 -9.56 6.35 0.83
C ALA A 155 -8.58 7.52 1.01
N TYR A 156 -7.35 7.22 1.46
CA TYR A 156 -6.24 8.18 1.49
C TYR A 156 -6.00 8.80 0.10
N THR A 157 -5.86 7.95 -0.92
CA THR A 157 -5.53 8.39 -2.29
C THR A 157 -6.64 9.27 -2.88
N VAL A 158 -7.91 8.93 -2.60
CA VAL A 158 -9.08 9.71 -3.01
C VAL A 158 -9.10 11.07 -2.31
N ALA A 159 -8.91 11.10 -0.99
CA ALA A 159 -8.89 12.34 -0.21
C ALA A 159 -7.65 13.22 -0.49
N LEU A 160 -6.56 12.64 -1.00
CA LEU A 160 -5.38 13.38 -1.46
C LEU A 160 -5.70 14.33 -2.63
N ARG A 161 -6.85 14.19 -3.29
CA ARG A 161 -7.33 15.16 -4.29
C ARG A 161 -7.54 16.56 -3.70
N GLU A 162 -7.85 16.66 -2.41
CA GLU A 162 -8.04 17.92 -1.66
C GLU A 162 -6.72 18.50 -1.11
N ARG A 163 -5.57 17.99 -1.56
CA ARG A 163 -4.26 18.44 -1.11
C ARG A 163 -4.02 19.94 -1.42
N PRO A 164 -3.27 20.66 -0.57
CA PRO A 164 -2.92 22.05 -0.85
C PRO A 164 -1.98 22.15 -2.05
N ALA A 165 -1.85 23.35 -2.61
CA ALA A 165 -0.93 23.67 -3.70
C ALA A 165 0.53 23.71 -3.18
N ALA A 166 1.08 22.54 -2.90
CA ALA A 166 2.45 22.32 -2.47
C ALA A 166 3.08 21.18 -3.27
N SER A 167 4.41 21.11 -3.26
CA SER A 167 5.17 20.04 -3.91
C SER A 167 4.87 18.68 -3.29
N GLY A 168 4.96 17.62 -4.09
CA GLY A 168 4.73 16.25 -3.62
C GLY A 168 5.62 15.85 -2.45
N LEU A 169 6.88 16.31 -2.46
CA LEU A 169 7.84 16.08 -1.37
C LEU A 169 7.42 16.80 -0.07
N ALA A 170 6.96 18.04 -0.16
CA ALA A 170 6.51 18.79 1.01
C ALA A 170 5.24 18.16 1.63
N ILE A 171 4.28 17.74 0.80
CA ILE A 171 3.08 17.03 1.23
C ILE A 171 3.45 15.70 1.90
N PHE A 172 4.32 14.90 1.26
CA PHE A 172 4.83 13.65 1.80
C PHE A 172 5.51 13.83 3.16
N SER A 173 6.21 14.94 3.35
CA SER A 173 6.88 15.28 4.61
C SER A 173 5.89 15.50 5.76
N ILE A 174 4.83 16.27 5.54
CA ILE A 174 3.79 16.49 6.58
C ILE A 174 3.02 15.21 6.86
N MET A 175 2.70 14.43 5.84
CA MET A 175 2.07 13.12 6.03
C MET A 175 2.96 12.17 6.84
N THR A 176 4.28 12.21 6.66
CA THR A 176 5.22 11.42 7.47
C THR A 176 5.12 11.80 8.95
N VAL A 177 4.90 13.08 9.28
CA VAL A 177 4.66 13.51 10.66
C VAL A 177 3.36 12.91 11.21
N GLY A 178 2.28 12.89 10.43
CA GLY A 178 1.03 12.24 10.81
C GLY A 178 1.19 10.72 11.02
N ALA A 179 1.97 10.07 10.16
CA ALA A 179 2.30 8.66 10.29
C ALA A 179 3.10 8.39 11.57
N LEU A 180 4.11 9.20 11.85
CA LEU A 180 4.91 9.14 13.08
C LEU A 180 4.08 9.31 14.35
N ALA A 181 3.24 10.35 14.37
CA ALA A 181 2.40 10.69 15.51
C ALA A 181 1.42 9.55 15.87
N THR A 182 1.05 8.71 14.90
CA THR A 182 0.14 7.57 15.11
C THR A 182 0.87 6.24 15.27
N SER A 183 2.02 6.04 14.63
CA SER A 183 2.79 4.80 14.77
C SER A 183 3.40 4.63 16.16
N ILE A 184 3.81 5.72 16.83
CA ILE A 184 4.38 5.66 18.18
C ILE A 184 3.35 5.14 19.20
N PRO A 185 2.12 5.70 19.31
CA PRO A 185 1.09 5.14 20.17
C PRO A 185 0.76 3.68 19.86
N LEU A 186 0.72 3.28 18.58
CA LEU A 186 0.47 1.88 18.21
C LEU A 186 1.57 0.94 18.73
N ALA A 187 2.85 1.34 18.63
CA ALA A 187 3.95 0.58 19.21
C ALA A 187 3.89 0.54 20.74
N ILE A 188 3.49 1.64 21.39
CA ILE A 188 3.29 1.66 22.85
C ILE A 188 2.16 0.71 23.26
N ILE A 189 1.03 0.70 22.54
CA ILE A 189 -0.08 -0.22 22.80
C ILE A 189 0.38 -1.67 22.65
N GLU A 190 1.13 -1.99 21.59
CA GLU A 190 1.72 -3.33 21.38
C GLU A 190 2.63 -3.76 22.54
N ILE A 191 3.43 -2.83 23.08
CA ILE A 191 4.25 -3.07 24.29
C ILE A 191 3.37 -3.33 25.52
N LEU A 192 2.35 -2.50 25.74
CA LEU A 192 1.46 -2.62 26.90
C LEU A 192 0.60 -3.88 26.88
N MET A 193 0.28 -4.40 25.69
CA MET A 193 -0.43 -5.66 25.51
C MET A 193 0.45 -6.89 25.72
N GLY A 194 1.78 -6.72 25.77
CA GLY A 194 2.74 -7.82 25.92
C GLY A 194 3.06 -8.56 24.61
N ASP A 195 2.61 -8.04 23.47
CA ASP A 195 2.79 -8.65 22.15
C ASP A 195 4.09 -8.16 21.44
N MET A 196 4.89 -7.35 22.13
CA MET A 196 6.12 -6.78 21.59
C MET A 196 7.19 -7.85 21.35
N ILE A 197 7.73 -7.84 20.15
CA ILE A 197 8.92 -8.60 19.78
C ILE A 197 10.03 -7.58 19.50
N TRP A 198 11.05 -7.57 20.35
CA TRP A 198 12.20 -6.69 20.17
C TRP A 198 12.97 -7.07 18.89
N PRO A 199 13.46 -6.10 18.10
CA PRO A 199 14.08 -6.43 16.82
C PRO A 199 15.38 -7.22 17.01
N SER A 200 15.45 -8.37 16.35
CA SER A 200 16.70 -9.11 16.15
C SER A 200 17.65 -8.35 15.20
N PRO A 201 18.89 -8.84 14.95
CA PRO A 201 19.73 -8.29 13.88
C PRO A 201 19.02 -8.27 12.51
N THR A 202 18.24 -9.32 12.20
CA THR A 202 17.41 -9.39 11.00
C THR A 202 16.28 -8.37 11.06
N GLY A 203 15.60 -8.25 12.20
CA GLY A 203 14.54 -7.26 12.40
C GLY A 203 15.02 -5.82 12.21
N TRP A 204 16.22 -5.49 12.70
CA TRP A 204 16.86 -4.20 12.47
C TRP A 204 17.23 -3.97 10.99
N ALA A 205 17.77 -4.99 10.33
CA ALA A 205 18.10 -4.91 8.90
C ALA A 205 16.83 -4.69 8.05
N VAL A 206 15.74 -5.39 8.39
CA VAL A 206 14.42 -5.20 7.77
C VAL A 206 13.90 -3.79 8.03
N ALA A 207 13.93 -3.30 9.28
CA ALA A 207 13.48 -1.95 9.62
C ALA A 207 14.22 -0.87 8.82
N LEU A 208 15.54 -1.01 8.68
CA LEU A 208 16.38 -0.11 7.88
C LEU A 208 16.03 -0.21 6.39
N TYR A 209 15.90 -1.44 5.87
CA TYR A 209 15.53 -1.68 4.48
C TYR A 209 14.19 -1.02 4.16
N VAL A 210 13.16 -1.24 4.99
CA VAL A 210 11.80 -0.75 4.72
C VAL A 210 11.67 0.76 4.87
N ALA A 211 12.48 1.39 5.72
CA ALA A 211 12.53 2.86 5.83
C ALA A 211 13.15 3.50 4.58
N ILE A 212 14.25 2.93 4.07
CA ILE A 212 15.01 3.53 2.96
C ILE A 212 14.36 3.21 1.61
N PHE A 213 14.12 1.94 1.32
CA PHE A 213 13.79 1.50 -0.03
C PHE A 213 12.30 1.65 -0.37
N PRO A 214 11.37 0.90 0.23
CA PRO A 214 9.95 0.98 -0.11
C PRO A 214 9.25 2.22 0.42
N SER A 215 9.82 2.96 1.37
CA SER A 215 9.21 4.19 1.91
C SER A 215 9.78 5.47 1.30
N LEU A 216 11.09 5.71 1.41
CA LEU A 216 11.67 6.97 0.94
C LEU A 216 12.01 6.94 -0.56
N LEU A 217 12.92 6.05 -0.98
CA LEU A 217 13.46 6.05 -2.34
C LEU A 217 12.39 5.74 -3.39
N SER A 218 11.55 4.73 -3.13
CA SER A 218 10.42 4.39 -4.00
C SER A 218 9.49 5.60 -4.23
N GLN A 219 9.17 6.34 -3.16
CA GLN A 219 8.28 7.49 -3.21
C GLN A 219 8.92 8.65 -3.97
N LEU A 220 10.20 8.93 -3.74
CA LEU A 220 10.95 9.95 -4.47
C LEU A 220 11.02 9.63 -5.97
N PHE A 221 11.36 8.39 -6.32
CA PHE A 221 11.41 7.95 -7.72
C PHE A 221 10.04 7.95 -8.37
N PHE A 222 8.98 7.59 -7.63
CA PHE A 222 7.62 7.65 -8.15
C PHE A 222 7.17 9.10 -8.39
N LEU A 223 7.37 9.99 -7.42
CA LEU A 223 7.09 11.42 -7.57
C LEU A 223 7.84 12.00 -8.79
N ARG A 224 9.12 11.66 -8.94
CA ARG A 224 9.92 12.09 -10.09
C ARG A 224 9.41 11.49 -11.41
N SER A 225 8.97 10.24 -11.41
CA SER A 225 8.38 9.60 -12.59
C SER A 225 7.08 10.30 -12.99
N VAL A 226 6.22 10.64 -12.03
CA VAL A 226 4.98 11.41 -12.28
C VAL A 226 5.29 12.77 -12.90
N GLU A 227 6.35 13.46 -12.46
CA GLU A 227 6.79 14.72 -13.07
C GLU A 227 7.30 14.55 -14.51
N LEU A 228 8.04 13.47 -14.78
CA LEU A 228 8.70 13.26 -16.08
C LEU A 228 7.76 12.73 -17.16
N ILE A 229 6.90 11.77 -16.83
CA ILE A 229 6.05 11.06 -17.80
C ILE A 229 4.54 11.24 -17.55
N GLY A 230 4.19 12.02 -16.53
CA GLY A 230 2.80 12.29 -16.13
C GLY A 230 2.19 11.18 -15.26
N PRO A 231 1.15 11.52 -14.46
CA PRO A 231 0.54 10.60 -13.51
C PRO A 231 -0.11 9.38 -14.15
N ASN A 232 -0.71 9.54 -15.34
CA ASN A 232 -1.36 8.42 -16.04
C ASN A 232 -0.36 7.32 -16.41
N ARG A 233 0.77 7.69 -17.05
CA ARG A 233 1.79 6.71 -17.46
C ARG A 233 2.53 6.12 -16.26
N ALA A 234 2.89 6.95 -15.29
CA ALA A 234 3.55 6.49 -14.06
C ALA A 234 2.67 5.50 -13.27
N GLY A 235 1.36 5.75 -13.22
CA GLY A 235 0.39 4.87 -12.55
C GLY A 235 0.36 3.45 -13.13
N LEU A 236 0.45 3.29 -14.45
CA LEU A 236 0.44 1.97 -15.10
C LEU A 236 1.55 1.03 -14.61
N PHE A 237 2.71 1.59 -14.23
CA PHE A 237 3.83 0.77 -13.73
C PHE A 237 3.53 0.14 -12.36
N ILE A 238 2.57 0.66 -11.60
CA ILE A 238 2.14 0.06 -10.32
C ILE A 238 1.59 -1.34 -10.54
N ASN A 239 0.99 -1.61 -11.71
CA ASN A 239 0.43 -2.90 -12.07
C ASN A 239 1.50 -4.00 -12.21
N LEU A 240 2.79 -3.63 -12.26
CA LEU A 240 3.91 -4.58 -12.22
C LEU A 240 4.22 -5.07 -10.79
N VAL A 241 3.83 -4.33 -9.76
CA VAL A 241 4.08 -4.70 -8.35
C VAL A 241 3.55 -6.10 -8.02
N PRO A 242 2.28 -6.48 -8.28
CA PRO A 242 1.79 -7.83 -7.95
C PRO A 242 2.59 -8.94 -8.65
N ILE A 243 3.00 -8.73 -9.90
CA ILE A 243 3.80 -9.70 -10.68
C ILE A 243 5.18 -9.87 -10.06
N ILE A 244 5.86 -8.76 -9.74
CA ILE A 244 7.20 -8.78 -9.14
C ILE A 244 7.14 -9.36 -7.73
N THR A 245 6.11 -9.03 -6.95
CA THR A 245 5.92 -9.59 -5.61
C THR A 245 5.73 -11.10 -5.67
N ALA A 246 4.91 -11.60 -6.60
CA ALA A 246 4.71 -13.04 -6.75
C ALA A 246 6.01 -13.74 -7.15
N ALA A 247 6.76 -13.18 -8.11
CA ALA A 247 8.07 -13.71 -8.50
C ALA A 247 9.06 -13.72 -7.33
N PHE A 248 9.10 -12.66 -6.54
CA PHE A 248 9.96 -12.59 -5.35
C PHE A 248 9.54 -13.57 -4.25
N GLY A 249 8.25 -13.78 -4.02
CA GLY A 249 7.76 -14.78 -3.07
C GLY A 249 8.25 -16.18 -3.42
N VAL A 250 8.19 -16.55 -4.70
CA VAL A 250 8.70 -17.84 -5.18
C VAL A 250 10.22 -17.93 -5.06
N ILE A 251 10.95 -16.92 -5.56
CA ILE A 251 12.42 -17.00 -5.70
C ILE A 251 13.14 -16.81 -4.35
N LEU A 252 12.66 -15.90 -3.50
CA LEU A 252 13.36 -15.49 -2.28
C LEU A 252 12.82 -16.17 -1.02
N LEU A 253 11.54 -16.52 -0.99
CA LEU A 253 10.89 -17.12 0.18
C LEU A 253 10.50 -18.59 -0.05
N ASN A 254 10.71 -19.14 -1.25
CA ASN A 254 10.26 -20.47 -1.64
C ASN A 254 8.75 -20.68 -1.39
N GLU A 255 7.93 -19.64 -1.59
CA GLU A 255 6.48 -19.77 -1.47
C GLU A 255 5.89 -20.62 -2.61
N ASP A 256 4.96 -21.51 -2.28
CA ASP A 256 4.32 -22.38 -3.25
C ASP A 256 3.40 -21.59 -4.21
N PHE A 257 3.77 -21.56 -5.48
CA PHE A 257 3.00 -20.88 -6.51
C PHE A 257 1.99 -21.81 -7.19
N HIS A 258 0.77 -21.79 -6.68
CA HIS A 258 -0.33 -22.61 -7.15
C HIS A 258 -1.06 -22.02 -8.37
N GLY A 259 -1.81 -22.86 -9.08
CA GLY A 259 -2.61 -22.45 -10.25
C GLY A 259 -3.65 -21.35 -9.96
N TYR A 260 -4.18 -21.30 -8.73
CA TYR A 260 -5.11 -20.25 -8.33
C TYR A 260 -4.43 -18.87 -8.22
N HIS A 261 -3.12 -18.80 -7.91
CA HIS A 261 -2.38 -17.55 -7.97
C HIS A 261 -2.28 -17.02 -9.40
N VAL A 262 -2.08 -17.91 -10.39
CA VAL A 262 -2.06 -17.55 -11.82
C VAL A 262 -3.43 -17.00 -12.23
N ALA A 263 -4.50 -17.72 -11.91
CA ALA A 263 -5.86 -17.31 -12.22
C ALA A 263 -6.18 -15.95 -11.59
N ALA A 264 -5.87 -15.78 -10.30
CA ALA A 264 -6.11 -14.53 -9.60
C ALA A 264 -5.30 -13.35 -10.16
N LEU A 265 -4.00 -13.55 -10.42
CA LEU A 265 -3.15 -12.51 -10.99
C LEU A 265 -3.66 -12.09 -12.37
N PHE A 266 -4.06 -13.05 -13.21
CA PHE A 266 -4.66 -12.78 -14.50
C PHE A 266 -5.99 -12.00 -14.38
N LEU A 267 -6.87 -12.40 -13.47
CA LEU A 267 -8.12 -11.70 -13.20
C LEU A 267 -7.89 -10.28 -12.70
N VAL A 268 -7.01 -10.08 -11.71
CA VAL A 268 -6.69 -8.75 -11.18
C VAL A 268 -6.11 -7.85 -12.26
N LEU A 269 -5.12 -8.32 -13.02
CA LEU A 269 -4.49 -7.52 -14.07
C LEU A 269 -5.43 -7.20 -15.24
N SER A 270 -6.24 -8.17 -15.68
CA SER A 270 -7.21 -7.97 -16.76
C SER A 270 -8.35 -7.03 -16.33
N GLY A 271 -8.80 -7.16 -15.08
CA GLY A 271 -9.78 -6.25 -14.48
C GLY A 271 -9.27 -4.82 -14.36
N ILE A 272 -8.01 -4.62 -13.92
CA ILE A 272 -7.37 -3.30 -13.89
C ILE A 272 -7.28 -2.73 -15.31
N TRP A 273 -6.84 -3.52 -16.29
CA TRP A 273 -6.75 -3.07 -17.68
C TRP A 273 -8.10 -2.60 -18.24
N LEU A 274 -9.19 -3.33 -17.92
CA LEU A 274 -10.56 -2.91 -18.28
C LEU A 274 -10.98 -1.63 -17.57
N ALA A 275 -10.61 -1.49 -16.28
CA ALA A 275 -10.91 -0.32 -15.48
C ALA A 275 -10.14 0.94 -15.95
N GLU A 276 -8.90 0.78 -16.37
CA GLU A 276 -8.09 1.89 -16.89
C GLU A 276 -8.49 2.32 -18.30
N ARG A 277 -9.35 1.54 -18.98
CA ARG A 277 -9.86 1.87 -20.31
C ARG A 277 -10.78 3.09 -20.24
N LYS A 278 -10.21 4.26 -20.57
CA LYS A 278 -10.92 5.55 -20.56
C LYS A 278 -12.16 5.55 -21.45
N TYR A 279 -13.17 6.28 -20.97
CA TYR A 279 -14.23 6.86 -21.78
C TYR A 279 -13.60 7.75 -22.87
N ILE A 280 -13.71 7.34 -24.13
CA ILE A 280 -13.57 8.25 -25.28
C ILE A 280 -14.98 8.82 -25.48
N PRO A 281 -15.24 10.10 -25.17
CA PRO A 281 -16.50 10.69 -25.56
C PRO A 281 -16.56 10.65 -27.09
N LEU A 282 -17.57 9.98 -27.65
CA LEU A 282 -17.94 10.18 -29.04
C LEU A 282 -18.25 11.67 -29.19
N LYS A 283 -17.49 12.35 -30.06
CA LYS A 283 -17.74 13.73 -30.45
C LYS A 283 -19.11 13.87 -31.08
#